data_AF-A0A024EG77-F1
#
_entry.id   AF-A0A024EG77-F1
#
_cell.length_a   1.000
_cell.length_b   1.000
_cell.length_c   1.000
_cell.angle_alpha   90.00
_cell.angle_beta   90.00
_cell.angle_gamma   90.00
#
_symmetry.space_group_name_H-M   'P 1'
#
loop_
_entity.id
_entity.type
_entity.pdbx_description
1 polymer ?
#
loop_
_entity_poly.entity_id
_entity_poly.type
_entity_poly.pdbx_seq_one_letter_code
_entity_poly.pdbx_strand_id
1 'polypeptide(L)' 'MRLNGFATCLRLEQVYWDILGDMAKVNCCTVSALLSHVDREVHLRHGGVKNFTGLVRVVCVVHSLKEGGSVAMP' A
#
# COMPACT_ATOMS: atom_id res chain seq x y z
N MET A 1 0.34 5.62 -12.40
CA MET A 1 1.31 4.60 -11.97
C MET A 1 1.11 3.35 -12.83
N ARG A 2 2.18 2.62 -13.17
CA ARG A 2 2.11 1.36 -13.93
C ARG A 2 2.23 0.19 -12.94
N LEU A 3 1.21 -0.67 -12.85
CA LEU A 3 1.24 -1.91 -12.07
C LEU A 3 1.30 -3.06 -13.08
N ASN A 4 2.34 -3.90 -12.99
CA ASN A 4 2.47 -5.12 -13.79
C ASN A 4 2.34 -4.93 -15.33
N GLY A 5 2.77 -3.78 -15.88
CA GLY A 5 2.65 -3.47 -17.31
C GLY A 5 1.33 -2.81 -17.73
N PHE A 6 0.32 -2.72 -16.86
CA PHE A 6 -0.97 -2.07 -17.14
C PHE A 6 -1.10 -0.72 -16.42
N ALA A 7 -1.67 0.28 -17.11
CA ALA A 7 -1.96 1.59 -16.50
C ALA A 7 -3.16 1.45 -15.57
N THR A 8 -2.92 1.09 -14.32
CA THR A 8 -3.97 1.03 -13.31
C THR A 8 -4.11 2.42 -12.66
N CYS A 9 -5.22 3.11 -12.96
CA CYS A 9 -5.56 4.37 -12.32
C CYS A 9 -6.17 4.09 -10.94
N LEU A 10 -5.34 4.04 -9.90
CA LEU A 10 -5.81 4.04 -8.52
C LEU A 10 -6.25 5.46 -8.13
N ARG A 11 -7.55 5.63 -7.86
CA ARG A 11 -8.08 6.87 -7.32
C ARG A 11 -8.19 6.73 -5.80
N LEU A 12 -7.32 7.44 -5.10
CA LEU A 12 -7.24 7.49 -3.64
C LEU A 12 -7.21 8.96 -3.19
N GLU A 13 -7.78 9.20 -2.02
CA GLU A 13 -7.74 10.48 -1.31
C GLU A 13 -6.31 10.81 -0.88
N GLN A 14 -5.99 12.11 -0.76
CA GLN A 14 -4.62 12.58 -0.50
C GLN A 14 -3.99 11.98 0.76
N VAL A 15 -4.79 11.74 1.80
CA VAL A 15 -4.34 11.09 3.05
C VAL A 15 -3.74 9.70 2.82
N TYR A 16 -4.31 8.90 1.92
CA TYR A 16 -3.78 7.57 1.62
C TYR A 16 -2.46 7.66 0.86
N TRP A 17 -2.31 8.66 -0.02
CA TRP A 17 -1.05 8.89 -0.73
C TRP A 17 0.07 9.31 0.20
N ASP A 18 -0.25 10.07 1.25
CA ASP A 18 0.72 10.48 2.28
C ASP A 18 1.22 9.26 3.07
N ILE A 19 0.30 8.42 3.57
CA ILE A 19 0.63 7.17 4.29
C ILE A 19 1.41 6.21 3.39
N LEU A 20 1.01 6.06 2.13
CA LEU A 20 1.76 5.27 1.13
C LEU A 20 3.17 5.82 0.91
N GLY A 21 3.32 7.14 0.89
CA GLY A 21 4.60 7.82 0.77
C GLY A 21 5.51 7.53 1.96
N ASP A 22 4.96 7.57 3.18
CA ASP A 22 5.72 7.26 4.38
C ASP A 22 6.14 5.78 4.44
N MET A 23 5.20 4.86 4.19
CA MET A 23 5.49 3.43 4.05
C MET A 23 6.59 3.17 3.01
N ALA A 24 6.55 3.87 1.87
CA ALA A 24 7.55 3.72 0.83
C ALA A 24 8.95 4.19 1.28
N LYS A 25 9.03 5.30 2.03
CA LYS A 25 10.30 5.80 2.62
C LYS A 25 10.89 4.78 3.60
N VAL A 26 10.06 4.24 4.51
CA VAL A 26 10.49 3.23 5.50
C VAL A 26 11.06 1.98 4.79
N ASN A 27 10.47 1.59 3.66
CA ASN A 27 10.89 0.44 2.88
C ASN A 27 11.95 0.77 1.80
N CYS A 28 12.51 1.99 1.82
CA CYS A 28 13.50 2.47 0.83
C CYS A 28 13.09 2.21 -0.63
N CYS A 29 11.80 2.35 -0.94
CA CYS A 29 11.24 2.06 -2.27
C CYS A 29 10.31 3.19 -2.73
N THR A 30 9.86 3.12 -3.98
CA THR A 30 8.84 4.07 -4.48
C THR A 30 7.44 3.54 -4.15
N VAL A 31 6.47 4.44 -4.04
CA VAL A 31 5.05 4.04 -3.88
C VAL A 31 4.61 3.06 -4.99
N SER A 32 5.16 3.22 -6.20
CA SER A 32 4.96 2.30 -7.34
C SER A 32 5.45 0.88 -7.06
N ALA A 33 6.66 0.76 -6.53
CA ALA A 33 7.24 -0.52 -6.18
C ALA A 33 6.47 -1.17 -5.04
N LEU A 34 6.12 -0.39 -4.00
CA LEU A 34 5.31 -0.84 -2.87
C LEU A 34 3.98 -1.45 -3.35
N LEU A 35 3.22 -0.72 -4.16
CA LEU A 35 1.93 -1.21 -4.68
C LEU A 35 2.12 -2.43 -5.59
N SER A 36 3.19 -2.48 -6.39
CA SER A 36 3.48 -3.65 -7.24
C SER A 36 3.82 -4.89 -6.40
N HIS A 37 4.52 -4.70 -5.28
CA HIS A 37 4.80 -5.77 -4.33
C HIS A 37 3.52 -6.30 -3.69
N VAL A 38 2.65 -5.41 -3.20
CA VAL A 38 1.36 -5.80 -2.60
C VAL A 38 0.47 -6.53 -3.60
N ASP A 39 0.37 -6.02 -4.83
CA ASP A 39 -0.40 -6.66 -5.91
C ASP A 39 0.10 -8.07 -6.20
N ARG A 40 1.42 -8.22 -6.39
CA ARG A 40 2.05 -9.52 -6.63
C ARG A 40 1.86 -10.48 -5.47
N GLU A 41 2.01 -10.02 -4.24
CA GLU A 41 1.87 -10.87 -3.05
C GLU A 41 0.44 -11.41 -2.90
N VAL A 42 -0.55 -10.54 -3.06
CA VAL A 42 -1.96 -10.95 -3.04
C VAL A 42 -2.31 -11.85 -4.23
N HIS A 43 -1.73 -11.60 -5.39
CA HIS A 43 -1.88 -12.48 -6.54
C HIS A 43 -1.36 -13.89 -6.25
N LEU A 44 -0.15 -14.00 -5.66
CA LEU A 44 0.46 -15.28 -5.33
C LEU A 44 -0.25 -16.02 -4.18
N ARG A 45 -0.69 -15.31 -3.14
CA ARG A 45 -1.28 -15.94 -1.94
C ARG A 45 -2.77 -16.21 -2.04
N HIS A 46 -3.52 -15.35 -2.73
CA HIS A 46 -4.99 -15.37 -2.73
C HIS A 46 -5.58 -15.54 -4.15
N GLY A 47 -4.75 -15.73 -5.17
CA GLY A 47 -5.19 -15.81 -6.57
C GLY A 47 -5.58 -14.45 -7.17
N GLY A 48 -5.22 -13.35 -6.50
CA GLY A 48 -5.51 -11.98 -6.91
C GLY A 48 -6.56 -11.31 -6.05
N VAL A 49 -6.81 -10.02 -6.34
CA VAL A 49 -7.85 -9.23 -5.67
C VAL A 49 -8.69 -8.52 -6.71
N LYS A 50 -10.01 -8.65 -6.57
CA LYS A 50 -10.96 -7.96 -7.45
C LYS A 50 -10.94 -6.43 -7.24
N ASN A 51 -10.73 -6.00 -5.99
CA ASN A 51 -10.77 -4.60 -5.56
C ASN A 51 -9.43 -4.14 -4.95
N PHE A 52 -8.38 -4.02 -5.77
CA PHE A 52 -7.07 -3.59 -5.31
C PHE A 52 -7.09 -2.23 -4.59
N THR A 53 -7.91 -1.28 -5.05
CA THR A 53 -8.13 0.03 -4.38
C THR A 53 -8.58 -0.12 -2.93
N GLY A 54 -9.53 -1.02 -2.66
CA GLY A 54 -10.06 -1.27 -1.33
C GLY A 54 -9.02 -1.90 -0.41
N LEU A 55 -8.25 -2.85 -0.94
CA LEU A 55 -7.12 -3.44 -0.22
C LEU A 55 -6.11 -2.38 0.19
N VAL A 56 -5.70 -1.50 -0.73
CA VAL A 56 -4.73 -0.44 -0.44
C VAL A 56 -5.23 0.49 0.67
N ARG A 57 -6.52 0.86 0.67
CA ARG A 57 -7.10 1.65 1.77
C ARG A 57 -7.01 0.92 3.11
N VAL A 58 -7.36 -0.37 3.15
CA VAL A 58 -7.26 -1.18 4.36
C VAL A 58 -5.82 -1.27 4.85
N VAL A 59 -4.86 -1.50 3.96
CA VAL A 59 -3.42 -1.54 4.30
C VAL A 59 -2.97 -0.23 4.92
N CYS A 60 -3.34 0.91 4.33
CA CYS A 60 -2.99 2.22 4.89
C CYS A 60 -3.59 2.42 6.28
N VAL A 61 -4.88 2.10 6.48
CA VAL A 61 -5.54 2.23 7.79
C VAL A 61 -4.88 1.33 8.84
N VAL A 62 -4.60 0.06 8.50
CA VAL A 62 -3.94 -0.88 9.41
C VAL A 62 -2.53 -0.41 9.76
N HIS A 63 -1.80 0.15 8.79
CA HIS A 63 -0.48 0.73 9.03
C HIS A 63 -0.56 1.89 10.02
N SER A 64 -1.43 2.87 9.78
CA SER A 64 -1.60 4.03 10.66
C SER A 64 -2.09 3.66 12.06
N LEU A 65 -2.95 2.64 12.20
CA LEU A 65 -3.36 2.12 13.50
C LEU A 65 -2.19 1.46 14.26
N LYS A 66 -1.31 0.76 13.53
CA LYS A 66 -0.13 0.12 14.11
C LYS A 66 0.93 1.13 14.54
N GLU A 67 1.11 2.22 13.79
CA GLU A 67 1.98 3.34 14.19
C GLU A 67 1.40 4.12 15.38
N GLY A 68 0.07 4.30 15.45
CA GLY A 68 -0.62 4.84 16.61
C GLY A 68 -0.53 3.96 17.87
N GLY A 69 -0.13 2.71 17.73
CA GLY A 69 0.19 1.78 18.83
C GLY A 69 1.68 1.65 19.15
N SER A 70 2.56 2.35 18.43
CA SER A 70 4.01 2.33 18.63
C SER A 70 4.54 3.69 19.12
N VAL A 71 3.79 4.38 19.99
CA VAL A 71 4.40 5.30 20.95
C VAL A 71 4.93 4.44 22.10
N ALA A 72 6.25 4.50 22.27
CA ALA A 72 7.07 3.83 23.28
C ALA A 72 7.28 2.33 23.05
N MET A 73 8.50 1.98 22.63
CA MET A 73 9.31 1.06 23.43
C MET A 73 10.72 1.65 23.62
N PRO A 74 11.26 1.57 24.84
CA PRO A 74 12.48 2.25 25.30
C PRO A 74 13.79 1.68 24.73
#